data_AF-A0A2W4T6G8-F1
#
_entry.id   AF-A0A2W4T6G8-F1
#
_cell.length_a   1.000
_cell.length_b   1.000
_cell.length_c   1.000
_cell.angle_alpha   90.00
_cell.angle_beta   90.00
_cell.angle_gamma   90.00
#
_symmetry.space_group_name_H-M   'P 1'
#
loop_
_entity.id
_entity.type
_entity.pdbx_description
1 polymer ?
#
loop_
_entity_poly.entity_id
_entity_poly.type
_entity_poly.pdbx_seq_one_letter_code
_entity_poly.pdbx_strand_id
1 'polypeptide(L)'
;MRLPVLDRRRAGVLLHMSSLQGALGASGRAFIDWLAQAGFTVWQFLPLGPTGADGSPYWVRSDFAGNPSFIDRDEPPDDPRPDSSAFHHFVESARHWLDDYACFEALSAVHGGAP
;
A
#
# COMPACT_ATOMS: atom_id res chain seq x y z
N MET A 1 -10.18 -10.09 32.66
CA MET A 1 -10.09 -10.67 31.30
C MET A 1 -8.66 -10.49 30.83
N ARG A 2 -7.94 -11.58 30.52
CA ARG A 2 -6.55 -11.54 30.04
C ARG A 2 -6.61 -11.63 28.52
N LEU A 3 -6.12 -10.61 27.82
CA LEU A 3 -6.08 -10.60 26.36
C LEU A 3 -4.78 -11.29 25.92
N PRO A 4 -4.82 -12.45 25.22
CA PRO A 4 -3.62 -13.19 24.83
C PRO A 4 -2.61 -12.36 24.02
N VAL A 5 -3.09 -11.32 23.32
CA VAL A 5 -2.26 -10.36 22.59
C VAL A 5 -1.28 -9.59 23.49
N LEU A 6 -1.59 -9.45 24.78
CA LEU A 6 -0.76 -8.75 25.78
C LEU A 6 0.23 -9.68 26.51
N ASP A 7 0.18 -10.99 26.28
CA ASP A 7 1.06 -11.95 26.96
C ASP A 7 2.50 -11.97 26.39
N ARG A 8 2.71 -11.40 25.20
CA ARG A 8 4.03 -11.29 24.56
C ARG A 8 4.49 -9.84 24.50
N ARG A 9 5.53 -9.49 25.27
CA ARG A 9 6.23 -8.21 25.12
C ARG A 9 6.88 -8.14 23.74
N ARG A 10 6.61 -7.04 23.01
CA ARG A 10 7.14 -6.76 21.69
C ARG A 10 7.55 -5.29 21.61
N ALA A 11 8.50 -5.02 20.72
CA ALA A 11 8.87 -3.67 20.32
C ALA A 11 8.76 -3.58 18.78
N GLY A 12 8.63 -2.36 18.29
CA GLY A 12 8.52 -2.08 16.87
C GLY A 12 8.96 -0.67 16.52
N VAL A 13 8.95 -0.39 15.22
CA VAL A 13 9.29 0.93 14.66
C VAL A 13 8.10 1.46 13.88
N LEU A 14 7.83 2.77 14.07
CA LEU A 14 6.94 3.54 13.22
C LEU A 14 7.76 4.18 12.10
N LEU A 15 7.55 3.74 10.87
CA LEU A 15 8.14 4.33 9.68
C LEU A 15 7.11 4.21 8.55
N HIS A 16 6.73 5.33 7.93
CA HIS A 16 5.77 5.29 6.83
C HIS A 16 6.43 4.86 5.52
N MET A 17 5.67 4.25 4.61
CA MET A 17 6.17 3.79 3.30
C MET A 17 6.79 4.92 2.48
N SER A 18 6.24 6.14 2.59
CA SER A 18 6.78 7.32 1.91
C SER A 18 8.19 7.73 2.37
N SER A 19 8.67 7.21 3.51
CA SER A 19 10.05 7.44 3.98
C SER A 19 11.07 6.52 3.29
N LEU A 20 10.62 5.57 2.47
CA LEU A 20 11.44 4.61 1.73
C LEU A 20 11.26 4.84 0.22
N GLN A 21 12.36 4.73 -0.54
CA GLN A 21 12.30 4.75 -2.01
C GLN A 21 11.93 3.36 -2.53
N GLY A 22 10.85 3.22 -3.30
CA GLY A 22 10.39 1.90 -3.75
C GLY A 22 10.02 1.00 -2.56
N ALA A 23 9.15 1.50 -1.67
CA ALA A 23 8.84 0.86 -0.39
C ALA A 23 8.28 -0.57 -0.55
N LEU A 24 7.56 -0.85 -1.64
CA LEU A 24 7.12 -2.20 -2.02
C LEU A 24 8.15 -2.90 -2.91
N GLY A 25 9.42 -2.81 -2.53
CA GLY A 25 10.54 -3.40 -3.25
C GLY A 25 11.77 -3.58 -2.38
N ALA A 26 12.95 -3.27 -2.93
CA ALA A 26 14.22 -3.61 -2.30
C ALA A 26 14.42 -2.91 -0.95
N SER A 27 14.04 -1.63 -0.84
CA SER A 27 14.21 -0.85 0.39
C SER A 27 13.29 -1.33 1.51
N GLY A 28 12.05 -1.73 1.20
CA GLY A 28 11.11 -2.29 2.17
C GLY A 28 11.59 -3.61 2.74
N ARG A 29 12.09 -4.51 1.88
CA ARG A 29 12.70 -5.77 2.32
C ARG A 29 13.94 -5.54 3.17
N ALA A 30 14.83 -4.62 2.77
CA ALA A 30 15.99 -4.26 3.57
C ALA A 30 15.62 -3.68 4.94
N PHE A 31 14.53 -2.90 5.03
CA PHE A 31 14.02 -2.39 6.30
C PHE A 31 13.45 -3.51 7.18
N ILE A 32 12.73 -4.48 6.60
CA ILE A 32 12.24 -5.67 7.32
C ILE A 32 13.41 -6.50 7.84
N ASP A 33 14.44 -6.74 7.03
CA ASP A 33 15.65 -7.46 7.43
C ASP A 33 16.35 -6.76 8.60
N TRP A 34 16.47 -5.43 8.53
CA TRP A 34 17.03 -4.63 9.63
C TRP A 34 16.17 -4.74 10.91
N LEU A 35 14.84 -4.65 10.81
CA LEU A 35 13.95 -4.82 11.96
C LEU A 35 14.15 -6.19 12.61
N ALA A 36 14.18 -7.24 11.81
CA ALA A 36 14.36 -8.61 12.27
C ALA A 36 15.72 -8.80 12.94
N GLN A 37 16.81 -8.29 12.34
CA GLN A 37 18.16 -8.33 12.91
C GLN A 37 18.25 -7.56 14.24
N ALA A 38 17.55 -6.43 14.37
CA ALA A 38 17.47 -5.64 15.59
C ALA A 38 16.54 -6.24 16.67
N GLY A 39 15.83 -7.33 16.36
CA GLY A 39 14.89 -7.98 17.27
C GLY A 39 13.52 -7.31 17.39
N PHE A 40 13.22 -6.33 16.54
CA PHE A 40 11.87 -5.77 16.42
C PHE A 40 10.93 -6.77 15.74
N THR A 41 9.67 -6.77 16.16
CA THR A 41 8.65 -7.72 15.65
C THR A 41 7.37 -7.04 15.20
N VAL A 42 7.38 -5.71 15.14
CA VAL A 42 6.25 -4.88 14.72
C VAL A 42 6.79 -3.75 13.84
N TRP A 43 6.20 -3.60 12.66
CA TRP A 43 6.35 -2.41 11.83
C TRP A 43 4.99 -1.72 11.79
N GLN A 44 4.94 -0.46 12.24
CA GLN A 44 3.77 0.38 12.13
C GLN A 44 3.95 1.42 11.02
N PHE A 45 2.88 1.68 10.29
CA PHE A 45 2.80 2.73 9.27
C PHE A 45 1.41 3.39 9.31
N LEU A 46 1.32 4.57 8.68
CA LEU A 46 0.09 5.32 8.43
C LEU A 46 -0.72 4.67 7.28
N PRO A 47 -1.97 5.11 7.00
CA PRO A 47 -2.76 4.51 5.92
C PRO A 47 -2.07 4.59 4.55
N LEU A 48 -2.29 3.57 3.73
CA LEU A 48 -1.55 3.33 2.49
C LEU A 48 -2.30 3.76 1.22
N GLY A 49 -3.43 4.44 1.37
CA GLY A 49 -4.28 4.83 0.25
C GLY A 49 -3.68 5.96 -0.60
N PRO A 50 -4.16 6.14 -1.85
CA PRO A 50 -3.83 7.31 -2.65
C PRO A 50 -4.26 8.57 -1.92
N THR A 51 -3.31 9.45 -1.64
CA THR A 51 -3.56 10.69 -0.91
C THR A 51 -4.24 11.74 -1.80
N GLY A 52 -5.06 12.59 -1.20
CA GLY A 52 -5.54 13.81 -1.85
C GLY A 52 -4.43 14.84 -2.09
N ALA A 53 -4.83 16.03 -2.53
CA ALA A 53 -3.92 17.11 -2.93
C ALA A 53 -3.01 17.65 -1.81
N ASP A 54 -3.35 17.44 -0.54
CA ASP A 54 -2.56 17.89 0.61
C ASP A 54 -1.46 16.89 1.02
N GLY A 55 -1.41 15.70 0.39
CA GLY A 55 -0.47 14.63 0.71
C GLY A 55 -0.73 13.92 2.04
N SER A 56 -1.85 14.17 2.71
CA SER A 56 -2.20 13.55 3.99
C SER A 56 -2.56 12.08 3.79
N PRO A 57 -1.92 11.14 4.50
CA PRO A 57 -2.29 9.73 4.47
C PRO A 57 -3.64 9.46 5.15
N TYR A 58 -4.24 10.47 5.80
CA TYR A 58 -5.58 10.38 6.40
C TYR A 58 -6.67 11.00 5.54
N TRP A 59 -6.31 11.62 4.40
CA TRP A 59 -7.27 12.06 3.39
C TRP A 59 -7.04 11.24 2.12
N VAL A 60 -7.60 10.03 2.11
CA VAL A 60 -7.45 9.07 1.02
C VAL A 60 -8.58 9.22 -0.01
N ARG A 61 -8.26 8.92 -1.27
CA ARG A 61 -9.23 8.90 -2.39
C ARG A 61 -10.03 7.60 -2.45
N SER A 62 -9.64 6.58 -1.69
CA SER A 62 -10.31 5.29 -1.59
C SER A 62 -9.91 4.60 -0.28
N ASP A 63 -10.88 3.94 0.36
CA ASP A 63 -10.65 3.09 1.54
C ASP A 63 -10.05 1.71 1.18
N PHE A 64 -10.05 1.36 -0.13
CA PHE A 64 -9.58 0.05 -0.62
C PHE A 64 -8.28 0.14 -1.42
N ALA A 65 -8.11 1.18 -2.23
CA ALA A 65 -6.96 1.28 -3.13
C ALA A 65 -5.65 1.50 -2.36
N GLY A 66 -4.55 0.99 -2.89
CA GLY A 66 -3.20 1.33 -2.44
C GLY A 66 -2.61 2.49 -3.25
N ASN A 67 -1.71 3.27 -2.64
CA ASN A 67 -1.03 4.38 -3.32
C ASN A 67 0.01 3.84 -4.33
N PRO A 68 -0.15 4.12 -5.64
CA PRO A 68 0.79 3.65 -6.67
C PRO A 68 2.21 4.20 -6.53
N SER A 69 2.42 5.27 -5.74
CA SER A 69 3.76 5.83 -5.52
C SER A 69 4.69 4.93 -4.70
N PHE A 70 4.14 3.93 -4.01
CA PHE A 70 4.95 3.00 -3.19
C PHE A 70 5.48 1.81 -3.99
N ILE A 71 4.96 1.59 -5.19
CA ILE A 71 5.44 0.54 -6.10
C ILE A 71 6.87 0.86 -6.51
N ASP A 72 7.79 -0.07 -6.29
CA ASP A 72 9.13 0.00 -6.84
C ASP A 72 9.05 -0.21 -8.35
N ARG A 73 9.46 0.81 -9.12
CA ARG A 73 9.39 0.79 -10.59
C ARG A 73 10.59 0.11 -11.22
N ASP A 74 11.67 -0.06 -10.46
CA ASP A 74 12.89 -0.72 -10.91
C ASP A 74 12.82 -2.24 -10.70
N GLU A 75 11.84 -2.71 -9.93
CA GLU A 75 11.55 -4.13 -9.73
C GLU A 75 10.43 -4.59 -10.67
N PRO A 76 10.74 -5.40 -11.71
CA PRO A 76 9.73 -5.91 -12.62
C PRO A 76 8.82 -6.92 -11.91
N PRO A 77 7.54 -7.01 -12.30
CA PRO A 77 6.66 -8.06 -11.80
C PRO A 77 7.11 -9.45 -12.29
N ASP A 78 6.76 -10.49 -11.54
CA ASP A 78 7.04 -11.89 -11.90
C ASP A 78 6.49 -12.27 -13.29
N ASP A 79 5.32 -11.74 -13.65
CA ASP A 79 4.75 -11.82 -15.00
C ASP A 79 4.57 -10.41 -15.58
N PRO A 80 5.40 -10.00 -16.55
CA PRO A 80 5.35 -8.65 -17.13
C PRO A 80 4.20 -8.45 -18.12
N ARG A 81 3.43 -9.49 -18.44
CA ARG A 81 2.31 -9.37 -19.39
C ARG A 81 1.15 -8.61 -18.75
N PRO A 82 0.62 -7.58 -19.42
CA PRO A 82 -0.50 -6.80 -18.89
C PRO A 82 -1.81 -7.60 -18.80
N ASP A 83 -1.94 -8.70 -19.55
CA ASP A 83 -3.08 -9.61 -19.59
C ASP A 83 -2.78 -10.96 -18.89
N SER A 84 -1.87 -10.95 -17.92
CA SER A 84 -1.57 -12.16 -17.14
C SER A 84 -2.83 -12.71 -16.45
N SER A 85 -2.87 -14.03 -16.24
CA SER A 85 -3.94 -14.67 -15.48
C SER A 85 -4.05 -14.11 -14.06
N ALA A 86 -2.92 -13.72 -13.45
CA ALA A 86 -2.87 -13.07 -12.15
C ALA A 86 -3.56 -11.70 -12.18
N PHE A 87 -3.34 -10.89 -13.22
CA PHE A 87 -4.03 -9.61 -13.39
C PHE A 87 -5.55 -9.80 -13.52
N HIS A 88 -6.01 -10.68 -14.42
CA HIS A 88 -7.43 -10.94 -14.58
C HIS A 88 -8.10 -11.49 -13.31
N HIS A 89 -7.40 -12.36 -12.59
CA HIS A 89 -7.87 -12.86 -11.31
C HIS A 89 -8.02 -11.75 -10.27
N PHE A 90 -7.04 -10.86 -10.16
CA PHE A 90 -7.13 -9.70 -9.27
C PHE A 90 -8.33 -8.82 -9.63
N VAL A 91 -8.47 -8.44 -10.91
CA VAL A 91 -9.58 -7.59 -11.39
C VAL A 91 -10.93 -8.20 -11.02
N GLU A 92 -11.14 -9.50 -11.26
CA GLU A 92 -12.41 -10.16 -10.92
C GLU A 92 -12.64 -10.20 -9.39
N SER A 93 -11.61 -10.53 -8.61
CA SER A 93 -11.74 -10.61 -7.13
C SER A 93 -11.97 -9.23 -6.48
N ALA A 94 -11.38 -8.17 -7.04
CA ALA A 94 -11.45 -6.81 -6.55
C ALA A 94 -12.63 -6.02 -7.14
N ARG A 95 -13.39 -6.62 -8.06
CA ARG A 95 -14.45 -5.95 -8.85
C ARG A 95 -15.45 -5.15 -8.03
N HIS A 96 -15.77 -5.62 -6.82
CA HIS A 96 -16.71 -4.98 -5.91
C HIS A 96 -16.32 -3.56 -5.44
N TRP A 97 -15.06 -3.15 -5.64
CA TRP A 97 -14.59 -1.78 -5.37
C TRP A 97 -13.77 -1.20 -6.52
N LEU A 98 -13.10 -2.05 -7.31
CA LEU A 98 -12.13 -1.61 -8.30
C LEU A 98 -12.77 -0.89 -9.49
N ASP A 99 -13.91 -1.38 -9.99
CA ASP A 99 -14.59 -0.79 -11.13
C ASP A 99 -15.05 0.65 -10.81
N ASP A 100 -15.64 0.84 -9.63
CA ASP A 100 -16.09 2.16 -9.15
C ASP A 100 -14.91 3.11 -8.93
N TYR A 101 -13.83 2.63 -8.29
CA TYR A 101 -12.62 3.43 -8.08
C TYR A 101 -11.95 3.83 -9.40
N ALA A 102 -11.83 2.90 -10.35
CA ALA A 102 -11.25 3.19 -11.66
C ALA A 102 -12.09 4.20 -12.45
N CYS A 103 -13.43 4.05 -12.41
CA CYS A 103 -14.35 5.00 -13.01
C CYS A 103 -14.23 6.39 -12.36
N PHE A 104 -14.20 6.45 -11.02
CA PHE A 104 -14.02 7.68 -10.26
C PHE A 104 -12.72 8.40 -10.64
N GLU A 105 -11.59 7.69 -10.68
CA GLU A 105 -10.30 8.29 -11.07
C GLU A 105 -10.30 8.79 -12.52
N ALA A 106 -10.88 8.01 -13.45
CA ALA A 106 -10.99 8.40 -14.85
C ALA A 106 -11.83 9.67 -15.03
N LEU A 107 -12.99 9.75 -14.35
CA LEU A 107 -13.84 10.93 -14.38
C LEU A 107 -13.17 12.14 -13.69
N SER A 108 -12.53 11.92 -12.53
CA SER A 108 -11.79 12.96 -11.82
C SER A 108 -10.68 13.55 -12.68
N ALA A 109 -9.99 12.74 -13.50
CA ALA A 109 -8.97 13.22 -14.43
C ALA A 109 -9.57 14.10 -15.54
N VAL A 110 -10.72 13.73 -16.08
CA VAL A 110 -11.44 14.51 -17.12
C VAL A 110 -11.97 15.84 -16.58
N HIS A 111 -12.39 15.88 -15.31
CA HIS A 111 -13.02 17.05 -14.69
C HIS A 111 -12.09 17.87 -13.79
N GLY A 112 -10.78 17.63 -13.84
CA GLY A 112 -9.79 18.43 -13.09
C GLY A 112 -9.89 18.29 -11.56
N GLY A 113 -10.39 17.16 -11.08
CA GLY A 113 -10.57 16.91 -9.64
C GLY A 113 -11.74 17.65 -9.00
N ALA A 114 -12.64 18.24 -9.80
CA ALA A 114 -13.90 18.76 -9.30
C ALA A 114 -14.79 17.62 -8.76
N PRO A 115 -15.57 17.87 -7.69
CA PRO A 115 -16.56 16.92 -7.19
C PRO A 115 -17.70 16.68 -8.19
#